data_AF-A0A7T5BNE3-F1
#
_entry.id   AF-A0A7T5BNE3-F1
#
_cell.length_a   1.000
_cell.length_b   1.000
_cell.length_c   1.000
_cell.angle_alpha   90.00
_cell.angle_beta   90.00
_cell.angle_gamma   90.00
#
_symmetry.space_group_name_H-M   'P 1'
#
loop_
_entity.id
_entity.type
_entity.pdbx_description
1 polymer ?
#
loop_
_entity_poly.entity_id
_entity_poly.type
_entity_poly.pdbx_seq_one_letter_code
_entity_poly.pdbx_strand_id
1 'polypeptide(L)'
;MFLYYILKEKKLQLLNLKQAQFIKNLNQKKLDLKYVKKTKLVNLILNFFVLNLRRKTQKLSIEKTNNIHINMKPYLKNFCYTYNRYKNLYFYYLFCVTPKNRINFTIVKNILTYLKCMLKFNDHSGINLFLNKSDAISVPKLIQKSIRYVIVIKLMKTNILININDMKGKPLFNLTSGIANLKGKQKTKQPSALINLLRILIAKNKYLKAFPVAVHFYHFKRIYLESLAVRYLKQKFFITSVKSYNLLAHNGCRQKKRKRF
;
A
#
# COMPACT_ATOMS: atom_id res chain seq x y z
N MET A 1 63.62 -22.49 14.40
CA MET A 1 62.75 -21.52 13.68
C MET A 1 61.42 -22.11 13.21
N PHE A 2 61.37 -23.32 12.63
CA PHE A 2 60.15 -23.89 12.03
C PHE A 2 58.97 -24.08 13.00
N LEU A 3 59.24 -24.57 14.22
CA LEU A 3 58.22 -24.79 15.26
C LEU A 3 57.50 -23.49 15.69
N TYR A 4 58.23 -22.37 15.70
CA TYR A 4 57.70 -21.05 16.06
C TYR A 4 56.66 -20.57 15.03
N TYR A 5 56.93 -20.78 13.74
CA TYR A 5 55.98 -20.42 12.67
C TYR A 5 54.69 -21.23 12.76
N ILE A 6 54.79 -22.54 13.01
CA ILE A 6 53.62 -23.42 13.20
C ILE A 6 52.78 -22.96 14.40
N LEU A 7 53.42 -22.62 15.53
CA LEU A 7 52.71 -22.11 16.71
C LEU A 7 52.04 -20.75 16.45
N LYS A 8 52.70 -19.86 15.71
CA LYS A 8 52.18 -18.54 15.33
C LYS A 8 50.96 -18.67 14.42
N GLU A 9 50.99 -19.56 13.43
CA GLU A 9 49.84 -19.82 12.55
C GLU A 9 48.66 -20.43 13.30
N LYS A 10 48.90 -21.44 14.16
CA LYS A 10 47.84 -22.03 14.99
C LYS A 10 47.18 -21.00 15.91
N LYS A 11 47.97 -20.08 16.49
CA LYS A 11 47.45 -18.98 17.32
C LYS A 11 46.59 -18.00 16.53
N LEU A 12 46.99 -17.69 15.28
CA LEU A 12 46.23 -16.82 14.39
C LEU A 12 44.91 -17.48 13.95
N GLN A 13 44.92 -18.77 13.61
CA GLN A 13 43.72 -19.54 13.28
C GLN A 13 42.73 -19.58 14.47
N LEU A 14 43.23 -19.81 15.68
CA LEU A 14 42.41 -19.81 16.90
C LEU A 14 41.77 -18.43 17.15
N LEU A 15 42.49 -17.34 16.90
CA LEU A 15 41.97 -15.98 17.04
C LEU A 15 40.84 -15.71 16.04
N ASN A 16 41.03 -16.10 14.78
CA ASN A 16 40.02 -15.94 13.73
C ASN A 16 38.74 -16.74 14.04
N LEU A 17 38.89 -17.97 14.56
CA LEU A 17 37.75 -18.79 14.99
C LEU A 17 36.96 -18.13 16.13
N LYS A 18 37.66 -17.59 17.14
CA LYS A 18 37.01 -16.87 18.26
C LYS A 18 36.27 -15.61 17.78
N GLN A 19 36.85 -14.84 16.86
CA GLN A 19 36.20 -13.67 16.27
C GLN A 19 34.95 -14.04 15.45
N ALA A 20 35.03 -15.10 14.64
CA ALA A 20 33.88 -15.58 13.87
C ALA A 20 32.73 -16.05 14.78
N GLN A 21 33.04 -16.74 15.88
CA GLN A 21 32.04 -17.18 16.86
C GLN A 21 31.39 -15.99 17.59
N PHE A 22 32.16 -14.95 17.92
CA PHE A 22 31.64 -13.73 18.52
C PHE A 22 30.67 -12.98 17.58
N ILE A 23 31.00 -12.85 16.29
CA ILE A 23 30.13 -12.22 15.29
C ILE A 23 28.83 -13.01 15.12
N LYS A 24 28.89 -14.35 15.08
CA LYS A 24 27.69 -15.22 15.04
C LYS A 24 26.78 -14.95 16.24
N ASN A 25 27.34 -14.87 17.46
CA ASN A 25 26.58 -14.61 18.68
C ASN A 25 25.92 -13.22 18.68
N LEU A 26 26.62 -12.18 18.19
CA LEU A 26 26.06 -10.84 18.07
C LEU A 26 24.90 -10.78 17.08
N ASN A 27 25.02 -11.46 15.93
CA ASN A 27 23.96 -11.52 14.93
C ASN A 27 22.72 -12.25 15.46
N GLN A 28 22.92 -13.33 16.24
CA GLN A 28 21.83 -14.04 16.90
C GLN A 28 21.08 -13.12 17.88
N LYS A 29 21.81 -12.42 18.77
CA LYS A 29 21.22 -11.45 19.72
C LYS A 29 20.44 -10.32 19.03
N LYS A 30 20.95 -9.80 17.89
CA LYS A 30 20.24 -8.78 17.08
C LYS A 30 18.95 -9.33 16.48
N LEU A 31 18.94 -10.59 16.06
CA LEU A 31 17.76 -11.28 15.56
C LEU A 31 16.71 -11.38 16.67
N ASP A 32 17.10 -11.87 17.85
CA ASP A 32 16.21 -12.06 19.00
C ASP A 32 15.56 -10.75 19.46
N LEU A 33 16.34 -9.65 19.53
CA LEU A 33 15.82 -8.31 19.84
C LEU A 33 14.81 -7.81 18.81
N LYS A 34 15.02 -8.11 17.51
CA LYS A 34 14.08 -7.75 16.44
C LYS A 34 12.77 -8.54 16.58
N TYR A 35 12.84 -9.80 16.98
CA TYR A 35 11.66 -10.63 17.26
C TYR A 35 10.87 -10.13 18.48
N VAL A 36 11.56 -9.82 19.59
CA VAL A 36 10.91 -9.28 20.81
C VAL A 36 10.18 -7.96 20.56
N LYS A 37 10.74 -7.07 19.72
CA LYS A 37 10.06 -5.82 19.34
C LYS A 37 8.80 -6.09 18.51
N LYS A 38 8.84 -7.08 17.61
CA LYS A 38 7.70 -7.45 16.76
C LYS A 38 6.56 -8.08 17.57
N THR A 39 6.87 -8.94 18.55
CA THR A 39 5.86 -9.55 19.43
C THR A 39 5.21 -8.55 20.37
N LYS A 40 5.98 -7.61 20.96
CA LYS A 40 5.41 -6.50 21.76
C LYS A 40 4.44 -5.64 20.95
N LEU A 41 4.77 -5.32 19.71
CA LEU A 41 3.90 -4.54 18.83
C LEU A 41 2.59 -5.27 18.51
N VAL A 42 2.65 -6.58 18.24
CA VAL A 42 1.46 -7.41 17.98
C VAL A 42 0.55 -7.47 19.22
N ASN A 43 1.12 -7.67 20.42
CA ASN A 43 0.34 -7.68 21.66
C ASN A 43 -0.31 -6.33 21.96
N LEU A 44 0.37 -5.22 21.65
CA LEU A 44 -0.19 -3.87 21.82
C LEU A 44 -1.41 -3.65 20.91
N ILE A 45 -1.33 -4.09 19.65
CA ILE A 45 -2.43 -4.01 18.68
C ILE A 45 -3.60 -4.89 19.14
N LEU A 46 -3.33 -6.09 19.64
CA LEU A 46 -4.35 -7.01 20.15
C LEU A 46 -5.06 -6.43 21.38
N ASN A 47 -4.33 -5.89 22.35
CA ASN A 47 -4.91 -5.27 23.54
C ASN A 47 -5.75 -4.04 23.20
N PHE A 48 -5.29 -3.21 22.25
CA PHE A 48 -6.07 -2.07 21.76
C PHE A 48 -7.40 -2.52 21.12
N PHE A 49 -7.38 -3.63 20.38
CA PHE A 49 -8.57 -4.20 19.76
C PHE A 49 -9.57 -4.74 20.79
N VAL A 50 -9.08 -5.51 21.78
CA VAL A 50 -9.90 -6.05 22.88
C VAL A 50 -10.56 -4.93 23.69
N LEU A 51 -9.83 -3.86 24.00
CA LEU A 51 -10.36 -2.71 24.72
C LEU A 51 -11.46 -1.98 23.94
N ASN A 52 -11.29 -1.81 22.62
CA ASN A 52 -12.31 -1.19 21.78
C ASN A 52 -13.58 -2.04 21.65
N LEU A 53 -13.44 -3.36 21.62
CA LEU A 53 -14.58 -4.28 21.65
C LEU A 53 -15.33 -4.18 22.98
N ARG A 54 -14.61 -4.17 24.12
CA ARG A 54 -15.22 -4.07 25.46
C ARG A 54 -15.97 -2.75 25.67
N ARG A 55 -15.42 -1.63 25.16
CA ARG A 55 -16.11 -0.32 25.20
C ARG A 55 -17.40 -0.32 24.38
N LYS A 56 -17.41 -0.96 23.21
CA LYS A 56 -18.61 -1.07 22.37
C LYS A 56 -19.68 -1.95 23.01
N THR A 57 -19.31 -3.07 23.63
CA THR A 57 -20.27 -3.93 24.32
C THR A 57 -20.85 -3.27 25.57
N GLN A 58 -20.05 -2.51 26.32
CA GLN A 58 -20.53 -1.71 27.46
C GLN A 58 -21.50 -0.60 27.02
N LYS A 59 -21.24 0.07 25.89
CA LYS A 59 -22.16 1.07 25.35
C LYS A 59 -23.50 0.46 24.93
N LEU A 60 -23.46 -0.73 24.32
CA LEU A 60 -24.66 -1.49 23.94
C LEU A 60 -25.45 -2.01 25.16
N SER A 61 -24.81 -2.32 26.29
CA SER A 61 -25.53 -2.71 27.52
C SER A 61 -26.21 -1.50 28.19
N ILE A 62 -25.59 -0.32 28.15
CA ILE A 62 -26.15 0.93 28.68
C ILE A 62 -27.34 1.41 27.83
N GLU A 63 -27.32 1.18 26.52
CA GLU A 63 -28.43 1.57 25.64
C GLU A 63 -29.65 0.62 25.74
N LYS A 64 -29.46 -0.63 26.15
CA LYS A 64 -30.55 -1.60 26.37
C LYS A 64 -31.40 -1.30 27.60
N THR A 65 -30.87 -0.62 28.62
CA THR A 65 -31.65 -0.26 29.82
C THR A 65 -32.66 0.86 29.56
N ASN A 66 -32.59 1.53 28.41
CA ASN A 66 -33.38 2.73 28.13
C ASN A 66 -34.59 2.51 27.19
N ASN A 67 -35.03 1.27 26.94
CA ASN A 67 -36.22 0.95 26.11
C ASN A 67 -36.24 1.65 24.73
N ILE A 68 -35.08 1.86 24.11
CA ILE A 68 -35.01 2.36 22.72
C ILE A 68 -34.87 1.16 21.78
N HIS A 69 -35.86 0.98 20.89
CA HIS A 69 -35.80 -0.02 19.82
C HIS A 69 -34.77 0.41 18.77
N ILE A 70 -33.50 0.05 18.98
CA ILE A 70 -32.41 0.41 18.07
C ILE A 70 -32.41 -0.52 16.86
N ASN A 71 -32.51 0.06 15.66
CA ASN A 71 -32.34 -0.66 14.40
C ASN A 71 -30.89 -1.19 14.28
N MET A 72 -30.70 -2.49 14.49
CA MET A 72 -29.38 -3.16 14.54
C MET A 72 -28.75 -3.40 13.16
N LYS A 73 -29.48 -3.21 12.05
CA LYS A 73 -29.02 -3.49 10.68
C LYS A 73 -27.70 -2.80 10.27
N PRO A 74 -27.45 -1.51 10.53
CA PRO A 74 -26.19 -0.85 10.14
C PRO A 74 -24.98 -1.36 10.94
N TYR A 75 -25.19 -1.78 12.19
CA TYR A 75 -24.12 -2.30 13.05
C TYR A 75 -23.64 -3.68 12.59
N LEU A 76 -24.58 -4.57 12.23
CA LEU A 76 -24.28 -5.90 11.71
C LEU A 76 -23.51 -5.86 10.38
N LYS A 77 -23.86 -4.92 9.49
CA LYS A 77 -23.19 -4.77 8.19
C LYS A 77 -21.74 -4.27 8.34
N ASN A 78 -21.49 -3.31 9.22
CA ASN A 78 -20.13 -2.86 9.55
C ASN A 78 -19.34 -3.97 10.25
N PHE A 79 -19.99 -4.78 11.09
CA PHE A 79 -19.36 -5.91 11.77
C PHE A 79 -18.92 -7.00 10.78
N CYS A 80 -19.79 -7.40 9.83
CA CYS A 80 -19.44 -8.34 8.76
C CYS A 80 -18.28 -7.84 7.88
N TYR A 81 -18.24 -6.55 7.56
CA TYR A 81 -17.14 -5.99 6.76
C TYR A 81 -15.80 -6.04 7.51
N THR A 82 -15.82 -5.68 8.81
CA THR A 82 -14.62 -5.84 9.65
C THR A 82 -14.22 -7.31 9.78
N TYR A 83 -15.17 -8.22 9.99
CA TYR A 83 -14.92 -9.65 10.11
C TYR A 83 -14.24 -10.23 8.86
N ASN A 84 -14.76 -9.94 7.66
CA ASN A 84 -14.14 -10.42 6.42
C ASN A 84 -12.75 -9.83 6.18
N ARG A 85 -12.53 -8.56 6.54
CA ARG A 85 -11.21 -7.94 6.44
C ARG A 85 -10.19 -8.56 7.41
N TYR A 86 -10.62 -8.90 8.62
CA TYR A 86 -9.75 -9.51 9.63
C TYR A 86 -9.60 -11.03 9.47
N LYS A 87 -10.57 -11.72 8.84
CA LYS A 87 -10.47 -13.14 8.45
C LYS A 87 -9.28 -13.37 7.53
N ASN A 88 -9.09 -12.50 6.53
CA ASN A 88 -7.96 -12.60 5.62
C ASN A 88 -6.62 -12.28 6.29
N LEU A 89 -6.59 -11.32 7.22
CA LEU A 89 -5.41 -11.05 8.07
C LEU A 89 -5.07 -12.21 9.01
N TYR A 90 -6.09 -12.89 9.55
CA TYR A 90 -5.94 -14.05 10.41
C TYR A 90 -5.44 -15.27 9.63
N PHE A 91 -5.96 -15.53 8.43
CA PHE A 91 -5.44 -16.58 7.54
C PHE A 91 -4.00 -16.29 7.12
N TYR A 92 -3.67 -15.04 6.82
CA TYR A 92 -2.28 -14.63 6.53
C TYR A 92 -1.36 -14.83 7.74
N TYR A 93 -1.83 -14.52 8.95
CA TYR A 93 -1.10 -14.78 10.19
C TYR A 93 -0.89 -16.28 10.45
N LEU A 94 -1.92 -17.11 10.22
CA LEU A 94 -1.84 -18.56 10.34
C LEU A 94 -0.84 -19.16 9.34
N PHE A 95 -0.77 -18.61 8.11
CA PHE A 95 0.13 -19.07 7.05
C PHE A 95 1.57 -18.59 7.24
N CYS A 96 1.77 -17.43 7.89
CA CYS A 96 3.08 -16.83 8.13
C CYS A 96 3.76 -17.32 9.42
N VAL A 97 3.02 -17.93 10.36
CA VAL A 97 3.64 -18.60 11.50
C VAL A 97 4.02 -20.03 11.08
N THR A 98 5.32 -20.21 10.83
CA THR A 98 5.95 -21.48 10.47
C THR A 98 5.74 -22.58 11.51
N PRO A 99 5.83 -23.87 11.13
CA PRO A 99 5.44 -25.04 11.94
C PRO A 99 6.25 -25.29 13.23
N LYS A 100 7.17 -24.41 13.61
CA LYS A 100 8.05 -24.60 14.78
C LYS A 100 7.53 -23.99 16.08
N ASN A 101 6.54 -23.10 16.02
CA ASN A 101 5.92 -22.57 17.22
C ASN A 101 4.67 -23.37 17.55
N ARG A 102 4.72 -24.13 18.64
CA ARG A 102 3.53 -24.66 19.33
C ARG A 102 2.72 -23.46 19.84
N ILE A 103 1.98 -22.80 18.95
CA ILE A 103 0.92 -21.90 19.36
C ILE A 103 -0.03 -22.75 20.21
N ASN A 104 -0.29 -22.25 21.41
CA ASN A 104 -1.10 -22.91 22.42
C ASN A 104 -2.42 -23.40 21.78
N PHE A 105 -2.51 -24.71 21.53
CA PHE A 105 -3.63 -25.32 20.79
C PHE A 105 -4.97 -24.98 21.46
N THR A 106 -4.94 -24.76 22.77
CA THR A 106 -6.02 -24.25 23.61
C THR A 106 -6.57 -22.89 23.15
N ILE A 107 -5.70 -21.94 22.76
CA ILE A 107 -6.12 -20.61 22.28
C ILE A 107 -6.82 -20.74 20.92
N VAL A 108 -6.25 -21.53 20.02
CA VAL A 108 -6.86 -21.77 18.70
C VAL A 108 -8.20 -22.48 18.86
N LYS A 109 -8.28 -23.50 19.73
CA LYS A 109 -9.51 -24.23 20.04
C LYS A 109 -10.58 -23.31 20.63
N ASN A 110 -10.21 -22.42 21.56
CA ASN A 110 -11.12 -21.44 22.17
C ASN A 110 -11.64 -20.40 21.17
N ILE A 111 -10.80 -19.95 20.24
CA ILE A 111 -11.22 -19.04 19.16
C ILE A 111 -12.16 -19.78 18.20
N LEU A 112 -11.88 -21.04 17.88
CA LEU A 112 -12.67 -21.84 16.95
C LEU A 112 -14.04 -22.22 17.55
N THR A 113 -14.11 -22.52 18.85
CA THR A 113 -15.39 -22.70 19.55
C THR A 113 -16.19 -21.41 19.61
N TYR A 114 -15.55 -20.26 19.84
CA TYR A 114 -16.21 -18.95 19.82
C TYR A 114 -16.79 -18.63 18.43
N LEU A 115 -16.04 -18.89 17.35
CA LEU A 115 -16.52 -18.71 15.98
C LEU A 115 -17.66 -19.69 15.62
N LYS A 116 -17.61 -20.95 16.08
CA LYS A 116 -18.71 -21.91 15.91
C LYS A 116 -19.97 -21.48 16.65
N CYS A 117 -19.85 -20.96 17.88
CA CYS A 117 -20.99 -20.39 18.60
C CYS A 117 -21.59 -19.19 17.87
N MET A 118 -20.76 -18.29 17.32
CA MET A 118 -21.23 -17.14 16.53
C MET A 118 -21.94 -17.54 15.23
N LEU A 119 -21.55 -18.65 14.60
CA LEU A 119 -22.23 -19.17 13.41
C LEU A 119 -23.58 -19.82 13.77
N LYS A 120 -23.64 -20.59 14.88
CA LYS A 120 -24.90 -21.17 15.36
C LYS A 120 -25.96 -20.13 15.76
N PHE A 121 -25.53 -18.93 16.16
CA PHE A 121 -26.45 -17.82 16.43
C PHE A 121 -27.16 -17.29 15.17
N ASN A 122 -26.60 -17.49 13.98
CA ASN A 122 -27.24 -17.07 12.73
C ASN A 122 -28.29 -18.07 12.22
N ASP A 123 -28.19 -19.35 12.60
CA ASP A 123 -29.08 -20.40 12.10
C ASP A 123 -30.42 -20.44 12.88
N HIS A 124 -30.44 -19.94 14.13
CA HIS A 124 -31.66 -19.89 14.95
C HIS A 124 -32.45 -18.59 14.84
N SER A 125 -31.88 -17.52 14.30
CA SER A 125 -32.69 -16.36 13.88
C SER A 125 -33.19 -16.63 12.47
N GLY A 126 -34.43 -17.13 12.34
CA GLY A 126 -35.16 -17.31 11.08
C GLY A 126 -35.40 -16.00 10.33
N ILE A 127 -34.32 -15.31 9.97
CA ILE A 127 -34.32 -14.14 9.11
C ILE A 127 -34.17 -14.67 7.70
N ASN A 128 -35.29 -15.11 7.14
CA ASN A 128 -35.44 -15.25 5.70
C ASN A 128 -35.11 -13.89 5.07
N LEU A 129 -33.88 -13.77 4.57
CA LEU A 129 -33.41 -12.65 3.75
C LEU A 129 -34.04 -12.80 2.36
N PHE A 130 -35.36 -12.65 2.29
CA PHE A 130 -36.03 -12.24 1.06
C PHE A 130 -35.45 -10.88 0.69
N LEU A 131 -34.52 -10.90 -0.26
CA LEU A 131 -34.03 -9.71 -0.94
C LEU A 131 -35.19 -9.18 -1.80
N ASN A 132 -36.10 -8.44 -1.16
CA ASN A 132 -37.06 -7.62 -1.86
C ASN A 132 -36.28 -6.62 -2.71
N LYS A 133 -36.43 -6.76 -4.03
CA LYS A 133 -35.82 -5.96 -5.09
C LYS A 133 -36.21 -4.48 -5.05
N SER A 134 -37.07 -4.05 -4.11
CA SER A 134 -37.69 -2.73 -4.07
C SER A 134 -36.97 -1.70 -3.22
N ASP A 135 -36.09 -2.11 -2.29
CA ASP A 135 -35.45 -1.16 -1.38
C ASP A 135 -34.01 -0.92 -1.79
N ALA A 136 -33.86 -0.29 -2.96
CA ALA A 136 -32.63 0.41 -3.33
C ALA A 136 -32.47 1.63 -2.40
N ILE A 137 -32.14 1.36 -1.13
CA ILE A 137 -31.62 2.35 -0.20
C ILE A 137 -30.39 2.91 -0.89
N SER A 138 -30.54 4.14 -1.39
CA SER A 138 -29.46 4.92 -1.98
C SER A 138 -28.26 4.84 -1.04
N VAL A 139 -27.28 4.03 -1.42
CA VAL A 139 -25.97 4.05 -0.77
C VAL A 139 -25.56 5.51 -0.87
N PRO A 140 -25.30 6.23 0.24
CA PRO A 140 -24.96 7.63 0.19
C PRO A 140 -23.80 7.73 -0.78
N LYS A 141 -24.07 8.40 -1.91
CA LYS A 141 -23.16 8.57 -3.03
C LYS A 141 -21.94 9.24 -2.43
N LEU A 142 -20.93 8.43 -2.06
CA LEU A 142 -19.65 8.89 -1.56
C LEU A 142 -19.27 10.04 -2.48
N ILE A 143 -19.26 11.26 -1.95
CA ILE A 143 -19.08 12.49 -2.74
C ILE A 143 -17.88 12.23 -3.63
N GLN A 144 -18.14 11.89 -4.89
CA GLN A 144 -17.10 11.60 -5.86
C GLN A 144 -16.49 12.97 -6.07
N LYS A 145 -15.39 13.25 -5.38
CA LYS A 145 -14.65 14.49 -5.53
C LYS A 145 -14.30 14.58 -7.01
N SER A 146 -15.04 15.43 -7.71
CA SER A 146 -14.92 15.61 -9.15
C SER A 146 -13.50 16.04 -9.43
N ILE A 147 -12.83 15.34 -10.35
CA ILE A 147 -11.48 15.70 -10.79
C ILE A 147 -11.53 17.17 -11.21
N ARG A 148 -10.60 17.99 -10.70
CA ARG A 148 -10.53 19.42 -11.08
C ARG A 148 -9.39 19.69 -12.06
N TYR A 149 -8.29 18.95 -11.93
CA TYR A 149 -7.13 19.12 -12.80
C TYR A 149 -6.62 17.79 -13.32
N VAL A 150 -6.00 17.84 -14.49
CA VAL A 150 -5.38 16.69 -15.14
C VAL A 150 -3.90 16.97 -15.36
N ILE A 151 -3.04 16.18 -14.70
CA ILE A 151 -1.60 16.17 -14.96
C ILE A 151 -1.33 15.20 -16.10
N VAL A 152 -0.83 15.70 -17.21
CA VAL A 152 -0.45 14.93 -18.39
C VAL A 152 1.07 14.82 -18.45
N ILE A 153 1.61 13.61 -18.39
CA ILE A 153 3.05 13.33 -18.49
C ILE A 153 3.31 12.56 -19.78
N LYS A 154 4.11 13.13 -20.68
CA LYS A 154 4.46 12.53 -21.98
C LYS A 154 5.97 12.26 -22.05
N LEU A 155 6.34 11.00 -22.29
CA LEU A 155 7.73 10.62 -22.58
C LEU A 155 7.94 10.58 -24.09
N MET A 156 8.59 11.60 -24.64
CA MET A 156 8.95 11.63 -26.07
C MET A 156 10.37 11.12 -26.26
N LYS A 157 10.74 10.78 -27.51
CA LYS A 157 12.07 10.28 -27.84
C LYS A 157 13.21 11.25 -27.50
N THR A 158 12.94 12.56 -27.50
CA THR A 158 13.94 13.62 -27.33
C THR A 158 13.74 14.45 -26.07
N ASN A 159 12.59 14.35 -25.41
CA ASN A 159 12.21 15.25 -24.32
C ASN A 159 11.10 14.62 -23.46
N ILE A 160 10.96 15.09 -22.23
CA ILE A 160 9.85 14.78 -21.33
C ILE A 160 9.02 16.05 -21.16
N LEU A 161 7.71 15.95 -21.36
CA LEU A 161 6.75 17.04 -21.23
C LEU A 161 5.78 16.72 -20.09
N ILE A 162 5.54 17.69 -19.21
CA ILE A 162 4.51 17.62 -18.19
C ILE A 162 3.62 18.86 -18.31
N ASN A 163 2.32 18.63 -18.49
CA ASN A 163 1.32 19.68 -18.56
C ASN A 163 0.28 19.49 -17.46
N ILE A 164 -0.20 20.60 -16.91
CA ILE A 164 -1.36 20.64 -16.02
C ILE A 164 -2.47 21.33 -16.80
N ASN A 165 -3.56 20.62 -16.99
CA ASN A 165 -4.73 21.12 -17.69
C ASN A 165 -5.91 21.22 -16.73
N ASP A 166 -6.79 22.18 -17.00
CA ASP A 166 -8.13 22.22 -16.43
C ASP A 166 -9.01 21.09 -17.01
N MET A 167 -10.17 20.83 -16.41
CA MET A 167 -11.13 19.84 -16.89
C MET A 167 -11.60 20.07 -18.34
N LYS A 168 -11.62 21.32 -18.78
CA LYS A 168 -11.93 21.70 -20.17
C LYS A 168 -10.76 21.50 -21.14
N GLY A 169 -9.61 21.03 -20.66
CA GLY A 169 -8.41 20.82 -21.48
C GLY A 169 -7.53 22.06 -21.68
N LYS A 170 -7.89 23.22 -21.12
CA LYS A 170 -7.06 24.43 -21.17
C LYS A 170 -5.76 24.22 -20.39
N PRO A 171 -4.57 24.45 -20.98
CA PRO A 171 -3.30 24.31 -20.27
C PRO A 171 -3.12 25.46 -19.26
N LEU A 172 -2.81 25.11 -18.02
CA LEU A 172 -2.52 26.05 -16.93
C LEU A 172 -1.02 26.17 -16.69
N PHE A 173 -0.29 25.06 -16.83
CA PHE A 173 1.15 25.02 -16.60
C PHE A 173 1.77 23.98 -17.52
N ASN A 174 2.87 24.35 -18.17
CA ASN A 174 3.63 23.47 -19.05
C ASN A 174 5.10 23.45 -18.61
N LEU A 175 5.68 22.25 -18.57
CA LEU A 175 7.06 22.04 -18.20
C LEU A 175 7.69 21.00 -19.12
N THR A 176 8.80 21.37 -19.74
CA THR A 176 9.62 20.44 -20.53
C THR A 176 10.97 20.24 -19.87
N SER A 177 11.66 19.13 -20.18
CA SER A 177 13.05 18.94 -19.76
C SER A 177 14.00 20.05 -20.23
N GLY A 178 13.69 20.69 -21.37
CA GLY A 178 14.43 21.85 -21.86
C GLY A 178 14.25 23.09 -20.97
N ILE A 179 13.01 23.39 -20.57
CA ILE A 179 12.72 24.50 -19.62
C ILE A 179 13.32 24.22 -18.24
N ALA A 180 13.49 22.93 -17.89
CA ALA A 180 14.15 22.51 -16.65
C ALA A 180 15.70 22.50 -16.74
N ASN A 181 16.29 23.21 -17.72
CA ASN A 181 17.73 23.35 -17.94
C ASN A 181 18.49 22.03 -18.19
N LEU A 182 17.81 20.94 -18.56
CA LEU A 182 18.47 19.71 -18.98
C LEU A 182 18.94 19.85 -20.43
N LYS A 183 20.20 19.49 -20.72
CA LYS A 183 20.82 19.64 -22.06
C LYS A 183 21.08 18.29 -22.73
N GLY A 184 20.97 18.25 -24.06
CA GLY A 184 21.28 17.07 -24.88
C GLY A 184 20.64 15.77 -24.39
N LYS A 185 21.46 14.72 -24.19
CA LYS A 185 21.04 13.39 -23.72
C LYS A 185 20.47 13.39 -22.30
N GLN A 186 20.72 14.42 -21.48
CA GLN A 186 20.18 14.50 -20.13
C GLN A 186 18.65 14.65 -20.13
N LYS A 187 18.08 15.24 -21.19
CA LYS A 187 16.63 15.44 -21.36
C LYS A 187 15.82 14.14 -21.34
N THR A 188 16.44 13.04 -21.77
CA THR A 188 15.81 11.72 -21.91
C THR A 188 16.34 10.68 -20.93
N LYS A 189 17.34 11.04 -20.10
CA LYS A 189 17.96 10.14 -19.13
C LYS A 189 16.96 9.77 -18.03
N GLN A 190 16.40 8.58 -18.11
CA GLN A 190 15.43 8.05 -17.14
C GLN A 190 16.15 7.18 -16.08
N PRO A 191 15.71 7.21 -14.81
CA PRO A 191 14.58 7.96 -14.26
C PRO A 191 14.91 9.41 -13.85
N SER A 192 16.18 9.83 -13.90
CA SER A 192 16.65 11.09 -13.30
C SER A 192 15.95 12.34 -13.86
N ALA A 193 15.80 12.44 -15.19
CA ALA A 193 15.13 13.57 -15.83
C ALA A 193 13.66 13.69 -15.40
N LEU A 194 12.96 12.56 -15.28
CA LEU A 194 11.56 12.52 -14.84
C LEU A 194 11.44 12.97 -13.39
N ILE A 195 12.30 12.49 -12.49
CA ILE A 195 12.29 12.87 -11.08
C ILE A 195 12.56 14.37 -10.91
N ASN A 196 13.52 14.92 -11.66
CA ASN A 196 13.82 16.35 -11.62
C ASN A 196 12.63 17.20 -12.07
N LEU A 197 11.94 16.80 -13.14
CA LEU A 197 10.73 17.48 -13.61
C LEU A 197 9.59 17.40 -12.59
N LEU A 198 9.38 16.24 -11.96
CA LEU A 198 8.36 16.08 -10.93
C LEU A 198 8.66 16.94 -9.69
N ARG A 199 9.94 17.07 -9.30
CA ARG A 199 10.36 17.98 -8.22
C ARG A 199 9.99 19.42 -8.52
N ILE A 200 10.32 19.90 -9.72
CA ILE A 200 10.00 21.27 -10.16
C ILE A 200 8.49 21.47 -10.20
N LEU A 201 7.73 20.50 -10.72
CA LEU A 201 6.27 20.57 -10.77
C LEU A 201 5.66 20.74 -9.37
N ILE A 202 6.10 19.93 -8.40
CA ILE A 202 5.61 19.99 -7.02
C ILE A 202 5.98 21.32 -6.36
N ALA A 203 7.19 21.83 -6.62
CA ALA A 203 7.66 23.08 -6.05
C ALA A 203 6.86 24.29 -6.57
N LYS A 204 6.59 24.33 -7.89
CA LYS A 204 5.90 25.46 -8.55
C LYS A 204 4.37 25.42 -8.37
N ASN A 205 3.76 24.24 -8.27
CA ASN A 205 2.29 24.09 -8.27
C ASN A 205 1.75 23.65 -6.90
N LYS A 206 2.03 24.44 -5.85
CA LYS A 206 1.56 24.14 -4.48
C LYS A 206 0.03 24.13 -4.35
N TYR A 207 -0.68 24.89 -5.19
CA TYR A 207 -2.14 24.99 -5.18
C TYR A 207 -2.84 23.66 -5.53
N LEU A 208 -2.19 22.76 -6.28
CA LEU A 208 -2.77 21.47 -6.66
C LEU A 208 -3.02 20.53 -5.47
N LYS A 209 -2.39 20.76 -4.32
CA LYS A 209 -2.52 19.90 -3.13
C LYS A 209 -3.93 19.86 -2.57
N ALA A 210 -4.70 20.94 -2.72
CA ALA A 210 -6.05 21.07 -2.19
C ALA A 210 -7.10 20.35 -3.04
N PHE A 211 -6.76 19.97 -4.28
CA PHE A 211 -7.74 19.52 -5.28
C PHE A 211 -7.51 18.06 -5.68
N PRO A 212 -8.59 17.34 -6.05
CA PRO A 212 -8.50 16.03 -6.69
C PRO A 212 -7.91 16.15 -8.10
N VAL A 213 -6.89 15.35 -8.37
CA VAL A 213 -6.13 15.39 -9.62
C VAL A 213 -6.16 14.03 -10.30
N ALA A 214 -6.36 14.02 -11.62
CA ALA A 214 -6.13 12.86 -12.46
C ALA A 214 -4.72 12.91 -13.06
N VAL A 215 -4.07 11.76 -13.19
CA VAL A 215 -2.74 11.66 -13.83
C VAL A 215 -2.85 10.80 -15.07
N HIS A 216 -2.45 11.37 -16.21
CA HIS A 216 -2.46 10.74 -17.52
C HIS A 216 -1.03 10.55 -18.03
N PHE A 217 -0.64 9.32 -18.31
CA PHE A 217 0.66 8.97 -18.86
C PHE A 217 0.54 8.69 -20.36
N TYR A 218 1.49 9.19 -21.15
CA TYR A 218 1.58 8.92 -22.59
C TYR A 218 2.98 8.42 -22.95
N HIS A 219 3.03 7.39 -23.79
CA HIS A 219 4.27 6.82 -24.35
C HIS A 219 5.25 6.24 -23.32
N PHE A 220 4.75 5.77 -22.18
CA PHE A 220 5.56 5.06 -21.20
C PHE A 220 5.70 3.59 -21.62
N LYS A 221 6.89 3.24 -22.12
CA LYS A 221 7.19 1.84 -22.47
C LYS A 221 7.50 0.98 -21.25
N ARG A 222 7.88 1.60 -20.12
CA ARG A 222 8.34 0.89 -18.92
C ARG A 222 7.37 1.15 -17.77
N ILE A 223 6.66 0.11 -17.35
CA ILE A 223 5.67 0.13 -16.25
C ILE A 223 6.31 0.66 -14.96
N TYR A 224 7.59 0.35 -14.70
CA TYR A 224 8.28 0.82 -13.49
C TYR A 224 8.39 2.36 -13.41
N LEU A 225 8.47 3.05 -14.54
CA LEU A 225 8.60 4.52 -14.55
C LEU A 225 7.27 5.19 -14.21
N GLU A 226 6.16 4.65 -14.73
CA GLU A 226 4.83 5.09 -14.36
C GLU A 226 4.59 4.91 -12.87
N SER A 227 4.87 3.71 -12.34
CA SER A 227 4.65 3.42 -10.92
C SER A 227 5.53 4.30 -10.02
N LEU A 228 6.77 4.58 -10.42
CA LEU A 228 7.65 5.52 -9.74
C LEU A 228 7.07 6.93 -9.72
N ALA A 229 6.59 7.43 -10.86
CA ALA A 229 5.99 8.77 -10.96
C ALA A 229 4.70 8.87 -10.13
N VAL A 230 3.81 7.88 -10.20
CA VAL A 230 2.59 7.82 -9.39
C VAL A 230 2.93 7.82 -7.91
N ARG A 231 3.89 6.98 -7.48
CA ARG A 231 4.32 6.93 -6.08
C ARG A 231 4.83 8.28 -5.61
N TYR A 232 5.61 8.96 -6.44
CA TYR A 232 6.16 10.28 -6.10
C TYR A 232 5.08 11.36 -6.00
N LEU A 233 4.12 11.38 -6.95
CA LEU A 233 3.03 12.34 -6.96
C LEU A 233 2.02 12.10 -5.82
N LYS A 234 1.73 10.83 -5.47
CA LYS A 234 0.82 10.46 -4.37
C LYS A 234 1.27 10.98 -3.01
N GLN A 235 2.57 11.24 -2.83
CA GLN A 235 3.09 11.83 -1.59
C GLN A 235 2.68 13.30 -1.40
N LYS A 236 2.28 13.99 -2.48
CA LYS A 236 2.04 15.44 -2.47
C LYS A 236 0.64 15.83 -2.95
N PHE A 237 0.03 15.05 -3.83
CA PHE A 237 -1.28 15.36 -4.42
C PHE A 237 -2.31 14.27 -4.14
N PHE A 238 -3.57 14.69 -4.03
CA PHE A 238 -4.69 13.76 -3.93
C PHE A 238 -5.07 13.23 -5.32
N ILE A 239 -4.45 12.12 -5.72
CA ILE A 239 -4.70 11.49 -7.02
C ILE A 239 -5.95 10.62 -6.95
N THR A 240 -6.96 10.94 -7.76
CA THR A 240 -8.22 10.16 -7.85
C THR A 240 -8.16 9.09 -8.93
N SER A 241 -7.58 9.39 -10.09
CA SER A 241 -7.47 8.45 -11.20
C SER A 241 -6.09 8.49 -11.86
N VAL A 242 -5.62 7.32 -12.30
CA VAL A 242 -4.42 7.19 -13.12
C VAL A 242 -4.81 6.48 -14.40
N LYS A 243 -4.44 7.05 -15.56
CA LYS A 243 -4.66 6.43 -16.87
C LYS A 243 -3.35 6.44 -17.67
N SER A 244 -3.07 5.35 -18.35
CA SER A 244 -1.90 5.23 -19.23
C SER A 244 -2.39 4.99 -20.65
N TYR A 245 -1.95 5.84 -21.58
CA TYR A 245 -2.33 5.82 -22.99
C TYR A 245 -1.15 5.30 -23.81
N ASN A 246 -1.35 4.14 -24.41
CA ASN A 246 -0.49 3.62 -25.46
C ASN A 246 -1.21 3.80 -26.80
N LEU A 247 -0.95 4.94 -27.46
CA LEU A 247 -1.58 5.27 -28.74
C LEU A 247 -0.96 4.38 -29.82
N LEU A 248 -1.64 3.28 -30.16
CA LEU A 248 -1.31 2.41 -31.27
C LEU A 248 -2.19 2.76 -32.47
N ALA A 249 -1.58 2.92 -33.64
CA ALA A 249 -2.32 3.15 -34.87
C ALA A 249 -2.82 1.82 -35.45
N HIS A 250 -4.08 1.77 -35.88
CA HIS A 250 -4.65 0.63 -36.60
C HIS A 250 -4.28 0.72 -38.09
N ASN A 251 -3.04 0.36 -38.44
CA ASN A 251 -2.51 0.35 -39.82
C ASN A 251 -2.82 1.61 -40.64
N GLY A 252 -2.86 2.78 -39.98
CA GLY A 252 -3.16 4.06 -40.64
C GLY A 252 -1.99 4.57 -41.48
N CYS A 253 -1.40 5.69 -41.09
CA CYS A 253 -0.33 6.31 -41.87
C CYS A 253 0.92 5.42 -41.99
N ARG A 254 1.56 5.48 -43.17
CA ARG A 254 2.85 4.83 -43.43
C ARG A 254 3.92 5.36 -42.47
N GLN A 255 4.62 4.47 -41.78
CA GLN A 255 5.71 4.87 -40.89
C GLN A 255 6.88 5.47 -41.67
N LYS A 256 7.59 6.40 -41.04
CA LYS A 256 8.83 6.97 -41.60
C LYS A 256 9.82 5.83 -41.89
N LYS A 257 10.45 5.89 -43.06
CA LYS A 257 11.49 4.94 -43.47
C LYS A 257 12.54 4.76 -42.38
N ARG A 258 12.94 3.52 -42.12
CA ARG A 258 13.95 3.15 -41.12
C ARG A 258 15.24 3.93 -41.37
N LYS A 259 15.74 4.62 -40.34
CA LYS A 259 17.06 5.26 -40.37
C LYS A 259 18.15 4.18 -40.34
N ARG A 260 19.19 4.35 -41.15
CA ARG A 260 20.32 3.41 -41.27
C ARG A 260 21.40 3.65 -40.21
N PHE A 261 21.41 4.85 -39.63
CA PHE A 261 22.41 5.34 -38.68
C PHE A 261 21.71 5.89 -37.44
#